data_AF-A0A7X6ZU21-F1
#
_entry.id   AF-A0A7X6ZU21-F1
#
_cell.length_a   1.000
_cell.length_b   1.000
_cell.length_c   1.000
_cell.angle_alpha   90.00
_cell.angle_beta   90.00
_cell.angle_gamma   90.00
#
_symmetry.space_group_name_H-M   'P 1'
#
loop_
_entity.id
_entity.type
_entity.pdbx_description
1 polymer ?
#
loop_
_entity_poly.entity_id
_entity_poly.type
_entity_poly.pdbx_seq_one_letter_code
_entity_poly.pdbx_strand_id
1 'polypeptide(L)'
;KCGYLIVENPIYNLDVGTLQSFLDDYLKNNSQISIDYVHGDDVTEKLGKQPGNIGFFLSNMDKNELFKTVILDGALPRKTFSMGEASEKRFYLEARKIK
;
A
#
# COMPACT_ATOMS: atom_id res chain seq x y z
N LYS A 1 -6.66 -10.30 17.63
CA LYS A 1 -5.26 -10.52 18.08
C LYS A 1 -4.36 -9.90 17.04
N CYS A 2 -3.31 -9.21 17.43
CA CYS A 2 -2.33 -8.61 16.51
C CYS A 2 -1.00 -9.36 16.63
N GLY A 3 -0.18 -9.29 15.58
CA GLY A 3 1.13 -9.94 15.53
C GLY A 3 1.97 -9.33 14.42
N TYR A 4 3.21 -9.83 14.30
CA TYR A 4 4.15 -9.40 13.27
C TYR A 4 4.39 -10.52 12.26
N LEU A 5 4.54 -10.14 11.00
CA LEU A 5 4.96 -11.00 9.90
C LEU A 5 6.33 -10.51 9.45
N ILE A 6 7.29 -11.43 9.33
CA ILE A 6 8.66 -11.14 8.89
C ILE A 6 8.91 -11.96 7.64
N VAL A 7 9.38 -11.30 6.58
CA VAL A 7 9.82 -11.94 5.34
C VAL A 7 11.33 -11.81 5.27
N GLU A 8 12.05 -12.94 5.39
CA GLU A 8 13.52 -12.92 5.51
C GLU A 8 14.24 -12.56 4.20
N ASN A 9 13.65 -12.94 3.06
CA ASN A 9 14.22 -12.68 1.73
C ASN A 9 13.18 -12.03 0.82
N PRO A 10 12.83 -10.75 1.05
CA PRO A 10 11.84 -10.06 0.25
C PRO A 10 12.37 -9.83 -1.17
N ILE A 11 11.50 -10.01 -2.16
CA ILE A 11 11.83 -9.76 -3.57
C ILE A 11 11.83 -8.26 -3.87
N TYR A 12 11.04 -7.49 -3.12
CA TYR A 12 10.87 -6.04 -3.27
C TYR A 12 11.55 -5.27 -2.14
N ASN A 13 11.99 -4.05 -2.44
CA ASN A 13 12.62 -3.20 -1.44
C ASN A 13 11.64 -2.73 -0.35
N LEU A 14 10.35 -2.62 -0.67
CA LEU A 14 9.31 -2.17 0.24
C LEU A 14 8.42 -3.33 0.71
N ASP A 15 8.05 -3.32 1.99
CA ASP A 15 7.12 -4.29 2.62
C ASP A 15 5.82 -4.45 1.80
N VAL A 16 5.27 -3.32 1.36
CA VAL A 16 4.07 -3.25 0.55
C VAL A 16 4.21 -3.94 -0.81
N GLY A 17 5.39 -3.93 -1.44
CA GLY A 17 5.62 -4.59 -2.71
C GLY A 17 5.58 -6.10 -2.52
N THR A 18 6.25 -6.58 -1.48
CA THR A 18 6.23 -7.98 -1.07
C THR A 18 4.83 -8.46 -0.71
N LEU A 19 4.10 -7.70 0.12
CA LEU A 19 2.73 -8.03 0.49
C LEU A 19 1.79 -7.97 -0.71
N GLN A 20 1.88 -6.94 -1.56
CA GLN A 20 1.00 -6.77 -2.70
C GLN A 20 1.18 -7.90 -3.71
N SER A 21 2.42 -8.31 -3.99
CA SER A 21 2.69 -9.44 -4.89
C SER A 21 2.02 -10.72 -4.40
N PHE A 22 2.10 -10.99 -3.09
CA PHE A 22 1.41 -12.13 -2.50
C PHE A 22 -0.11 -12.00 -2.61
N LEU A 23 -0.66 -10.82 -2.28
CA LEU A 23 -2.10 -10.56 -2.31
C LEU A 23 -2.68 -10.65 -3.73
N ASP A 24 -1.96 -10.14 -4.74
CA ASP A 24 -2.37 -10.21 -6.14
C ASP A 24 -2.46 -11.67 -6.62
N ASP A 25 -1.50 -12.52 -6.23
CA ASP A 25 -1.55 -13.95 -6.52
C ASP A 25 -2.65 -14.67 -5.73
N TYR A 26 -2.87 -14.28 -4.48
CA TYR A 26 -3.92 -14.85 -3.64
C TYR A 26 -5.32 -14.53 -4.17
N LEU A 27 -5.55 -13.32 -4.69
CA LEU A 27 -6.82 -12.89 -5.29
C LEU A 27 -7.18 -13.68 -6.55
N LYS A 28 -6.20 -14.12 -7.35
CA LYS A 28 -6.46 -14.95 -8.55
C LYS A 28 -7.23 -16.23 -8.22
N ASN A 29 -6.99 -16.79 -7.03
CA ASN A 29 -7.61 -18.02 -6.57
C ASN A 29 -8.79 -17.80 -5.62
N ASN A 30 -9.06 -16.55 -5.21
CA ASN A 30 -10.07 -16.22 -4.21
C ASN A 30 -10.90 -14.99 -4.62
N SER A 31 -11.77 -15.17 -5.61
CA SER A 31 -12.59 -14.09 -6.20
C SER A 31 -13.62 -13.45 -5.24
N GLN A 32 -13.86 -14.05 -4.08
CA GLN A 32 -14.78 -13.53 -3.05
C GLN A 32 -14.12 -12.50 -2.13
N ILE A 33 -12.80 -12.30 -2.26
CA ILE A 33 -12.00 -11.43 -1.41
C ILE A 33 -11.75 -10.12 -2.17
N SER A 34 -11.86 -9.01 -1.46
CA SER A 34 -11.50 -7.69 -1.95
C SER A 34 -10.40 -7.09 -1.08
N ILE A 35 -9.62 -6.18 -1.67
CA ILE A 35 -8.58 -5.42 -0.97
C ILE A 35 -9.01 -3.96 -0.98
N ASP A 36 -8.99 -3.35 0.21
CA ASP A 36 -9.21 -1.93 0.39
C ASP A 36 -7.98 -1.26 1.00
N TYR A 37 -7.73 -0.01 0.60
CA TYR A 37 -6.58 0.78 1.04
C TYR A 37 -7.08 1.93 1.90
N VAL A 38 -7.03 1.73 3.22
CA VAL A 38 -7.46 2.70 4.22
C VAL A 38 -6.28 3.48 4.77
N HIS A 39 -6.51 4.77 5.03
CA HIS A 39 -5.54 5.64 5.66
C HIS A 39 -5.92 5.84 7.14
N GLY A 40 -4.92 5.76 8.02
CA GLY A 40 -5.08 5.92 9.46
C GLY A 40 -5.18 4.60 10.22
N ASP A 41 -4.42 4.49 11.30
CA ASP A 41 -4.27 3.24 12.06
C ASP A 41 -5.58 2.82 12.74
N ASP A 42 -6.34 3.79 13.28
CA ASP A 42 -7.62 3.56 13.96
C ASP A 42 -8.66 2.90 13.03
N VAL A 43 -8.69 3.33 11.77
CA VAL A 43 -9.63 2.80 10.77
C VAL A 43 -9.25 1.37 10.40
N THR A 44 -7.96 1.14 10.14
CA THR A 44 -7.42 -0.19 9.83
C THR A 44 -7.65 -1.17 10.97
N GLU A 45 -7.42 -0.76 12.23
CA GLU A 45 -7.64 -1.61 13.39
C GLU A 45 -9.12 -1.95 13.55
N LYS A 46 -10.01 -0.97 13.40
CA LYS A 46 -11.46 -1.17 13.51
C LYS A 46 -12.00 -2.12 12.45
N LEU A 47 -11.59 -1.96 11.19
CA LEU A 47 -12.04 -2.81 10.08
C LEU A 47 -11.41 -4.20 10.15
N GLY A 48 -10.12 -4.29 10.49
CA GLY A 48 -9.39 -5.56 10.58
C GLY A 48 -9.83 -6.45 11.73
N LYS A 49 -10.46 -5.90 12.79
CA LYS A 49 -11.05 -6.68 13.89
C LYS A 49 -12.43 -7.28 13.56
N GLN A 50 -13.04 -6.90 12.44
CA GLN A 50 -14.34 -7.44 12.05
C GLN A 50 -14.21 -8.91 11.61
N PRO A 51 -15.23 -9.76 11.86
CA PRO A 51 -15.21 -11.14 11.39
C PRO A 51 -15.05 -11.22 9.87
N GLY A 52 -14.14 -12.05 9.40
CA GLY A 52 -13.84 -12.22 7.96
C GLY A 52 -12.82 -11.24 7.39
N ASN A 53 -12.33 -10.29 8.19
CA ASN A 53 -11.35 -9.30 7.75
C ASN A 53 -9.97 -9.55 8.37
N ILE A 54 -8.95 -9.01 7.71
CA ILE A 54 -7.60 -8.87 8.22
C ILE A 54 -7.07 -7.49 7.83
N GLY A 55 -6.44 -6.80 8.77
CA GLY A 55 -5.78 -5.52 8.54
C GLY A 55 -4.27 -5.68 8.57
N PHE A 56 -3.58 -5.04 7.63
CA PHE A 56 -2.11 -5.00 7.59
C PHE A 56 -1.64 -3.57 7.85
N PHE A 57 -0.74 -3.42 8.82
CA PHE A 57 0.00 -2.18 9.01
C PHE A 57 1.32 -2.31 8.26
N LEU A 58 1.62 -1.31 7.43
CA LEU A 58 2.83 -1.25 6.64
C LEU A 58 3.79 -0.27 7.31
N SER A 59 5.10 -0.54 7.22
CA SER A 59 6.12 0.39 7.68
C SER A 59 6.01 1.71 6.92
N ASN A 60 6.18 2.83 7.63
CA ASN A 60 6.24 4.14 6.98
C ASN A 60 7.44 4.16 6.01
N MET A 61 7.18 4.43 4.74
CA MET A 61 8.23 4.61 3.73
C MET A 61 8.98 5.91 4.01
N ASP A 62 10.31 5.85 4.10
CA ASP A 62 11.13 7.06 4.09
C ASP A 62 11.07 7.68 2.67
N LYS A 63 10.96 9.00 2.58
CA LYS A 63 11.03 9.74 1.30
C LYS A 63 12.26 9.39 0.49
N ASN A 64 13.38 9.04 1.14
CA ASN A 64 14.61 8.61 0.48
C ASN A 64 14.50 7.25 -0.22
N GLU A 65 13.53 6.42 0.15
CA GLU A 65 13.26 5.13 -0.49
C GLU A 65 12.45 5.26 -1.77
N LEU A 66 11.80 6.41 -1.99
CA LEU A 66 10.98 6.64 -3.17
C LEU A 66 11.79 6.46 -4.46
N PHE A 67 12.95 7.14 -4.55
CA PHE A 67 13.83 7.03 -5.72
C PHE A 67 14.53 5.68 -5.80
N LYS A 68 14.97 5.12 -4.66
CA LYS A 68 15.61 3.80 -4.62
C LYS A 68 14.68 2.71 -5.14
N THR A 69 13.42 2.73 -4.71
CA THR A 69 12.39 1.78 -5.14
C THR A 69 12.13 1.91 -6.63
N VAL A 70 12.09 3.12 -7.18
CA VAL A 70 11.91 3.30 -8.63
C VAL A 70 13.09 2.73 -9.43
N ILE A 71 14.30 2.89 -8.93
CA ILE A 71 15.51 2.37 -9.59
C ILE A 71 15.56 0.84 -9.54
N LEU A 72 15.18 0.24 -8.41
CA LEU A 72 15.28 -1.20 -8.18
C LEU A 72 14.06 -1.98 -8.71
N ASP A 73 12.85 -1.50 -8.42
CA ASP A 73 11.59 -2.23 -8.63
C ASP A 73 10.75 -1.63 -9.78
N GLY A 74 11.21 -0.52 -10.38
CA GLY A 74 10.55 0.13 -11.50
C GLY A 74 9.38 1.03 -11.07
N ALA A 75 8.15 0.64 -11.36
CA ALA A 75 7.00 1.43 -10.94
C ALA A 75 6.75 1.24 -9.43
N LEU A 76 6.47 2.33 -8.70
CA LEU A 76 6.07 2.22 -7.29
C LEU A 76 4.84 1.33 -7.15
N PRO A 77 4.74 0.52 -6.08
CA PRO A 77 3.54 -0.24 -5.82
C PRO A 77 2.32 0.69 -5.70
N ARG A 78 1.13 0.16 -5.94
CA ARG A 78 -0.09 0.99 -5.94
C ARG A 78 -0.30 1.57 -4.54
N LYS A 79 -0.68 2.86 -4.49
CA LYS A 79 -1.11 3.56 -3.27
C LYS A 79 -0.08 3.56 -2.12
N THR A 80 1.20 3.39 -2.42
CA THR A 80 2.25 3.29 -1.40
C THR A 80 2.68 4.61 -0.80
N PHE A 81 2.40 5.73 -1.47
CA PHE A 81 2.67 7.05 -0.95
C PHE A 81 1.41 7.91 -0.99
N SER A 82 1.15 8.61 0.11
CA SER A 82 0.26 9.76 0.13
C SER A 82 1.13 11.00 0.03
N MET A 83 0.97 11.78 -1.04
CA MET A 83 1.75 12.99 -1.26
C MET A 83 1.02 14.20 -0.65
N GLY A 84 1.41 14.63 0.54
CA GLY A 84 0.88 15.83 1.21
C GLY A 84 -0.45 15.63 1.95
N GLU A 85 -0.76 16.58 2.83
CA GLU A 85 -2.03 16.62 3.59
C GLU A 85 -3.22 16.85 2.65
N ALA A 86 -4.42 16.40 3.04
CA ALA A 86 -5.63 16.57 2.22
C ALA A 86 -5.94 18.06 1.91
N SER A 87 -5.47 18.98 2.76
CA SER A 87 -5.51 20.43 2.53
C SER A 87 -4.57 20.90 1.42
N GLU A 88 -3.40 20.30 1.29
CA GLU A 88 -2.37 20.63 0.29
C GLU A 88 -2.73 20.11 -1.10
N LYS A 89 -3.55 19.06 -1.18
CA LYS A 89 -4.05 18.47 -2.45
C LYS A 89 -5.14 19.30 -3.13
N ARG A 90 -5.72 20.32 -2.48
CA ARG A 90 -6.83 21.13 -3.02
C ARG A 90 -6.47 21.97 -4.26
N PHE A 91 -5.18 22.09 -4.58
CA PHE A 91 -4.70 22.95 -5.67
C PHE A 91 -4.13 22.19 -6.88
N TYR A 92 -4.24 20.85 -6.92
CA TYR A 92 -3.83 20.08 -8.09
C TYR A 92 -4.87 20.16 -9.22
N LEU A 93 -4.74 21.17 -10.06
CA LEU A 93 -5.37 21.23 -11.39
C LEU A 93 -4.27 21.42 -12.44
N GLU A 94 -3.60 20.33 -12.82
CA GLU A 94 -2.81 20.29 -14.05
C GLU A 94 -3.61 19.57 -15.14
N ALA A 95 -4.31 20.34 -15.97
CA ALA A 95 -4.95 19.84 -17.17
C ALA A 95 -3.98 19.95 -18.35
N ARG A 96 -3.46 18.81 -18.83
CA ARG A 96 -2.83 18.75 -20.16
C ARG A 96 -3.92 18.53 -21.20
N LYS A 97 -4.13 19.52 -22.07
CA LYS A 97 -5.00 19.38 -23.24
C LYS A 97 -4.46 18.28 -24.15
N ILE A 98 -5.22 17.20 -24.32
CA ILE A 98 -4.96 16.19 -25.34
C ILE A 98 -5.36 16.81 -26.70
N LYS A 99 -4.48 16.66 -27.70
CA LYS A 99 -4.69 17.13 -29.07
C LYS A 99 -4.75 15.93 -30.00
#